data_AF-A0A7Y4XBL3-F1
#
_entry.id   AF-A0A7Y4XBL3-F1
#
_cell.length_a   1.000
_cell.length_b   1.000
_cell.length_c   1.000
_cell.angle_alpha   90.00
_cell.angle_beta   90.00
_cell.angle_gamma   90.00
#
_symmetry.space_group_name_H-M   'P 1'
#
loop_
_entity.id
_entity.type
_entity.pdbx_description
1 polymer ?
#
loop_
_entity_poly.entity_id
_entity_poly.type
_entity_poly.pdbx_seq_one_letter_code
_entity_poly.pdbx_strand_id
1 'polypeptide(L)'
;MVTALAQPKTKETRRAQIPENYPREADLPSEYHPMENSLHADQVRLLITILQYYWQGRQDYFIGDNLTIFYSLEQTKKNEFRGPDFFVVKNTSNRPRNSWVYWEENKFPEVIIELLSPGTATQD
;
A
#
# COMPACT_ATOMS: atom_id res chain seq x y z
N MET A 1 43.92 -1.45 36.09
CA MET A 1 43.50 -0.79 34.83
C MET A 1 42.56 -1.77 34.13
N VAL A 2 41.25 -1.56 34.24
CA VAL A 2 40.25 -2.49 33.68
C VAL A 2 39.65 -1.82 32.45
N THR A 3 40.04 -2.27 31.27
CA THR A 3 39.49 -1.77 30.01
C THR A 3 38.16 -2.47 29.75
N ALA A 4 37.05 -1.73 29.89
CA ALA A 4 35.74 -2.21 29.46
C ALA A 4 35.66 -2.13 27.93
N LEU A 5 35.58 -3.29 27.27
CA LEU A 5 35.24 -3.38 25.86
C LEU A 5 33.75 -3.05 25.71
N ALA A 6 33.45 -1.92 25.07
CA ALA A 6 32.09 -1.57 24.69
C ALA A 6 31.55 -2.64 23.71
N GLN A 7 30.45 -3.29 24.07
CA GLN A 7 29.76 -4.20 23.15
C GLN A 7 29.15 -3.41 21.99
N PRO A 8 29.21 -3.93 20.75
CA PRO A 8 28.63 -3.25 19.59
C PRO A 8 27.11 -3.20 19.75
N LYS A 9 26.54 -1.98 19.72
CA LYS A 9 25.09 -1.77 19.69
C LYS A 9 24.51 -2.49 18.48
N THR A 10 23.71 -3.52 18.72
CA THR A 10 22.91 -4.24 17.73
C THR A 10 22.05 -3.24 16.97
N LYS A 11 21.97 -3.42 15.64
CA LYS A 11 21.14 -2.63 14.72
C LYS A 11 19.66 -2.84 15.03
N GLU A 12 19.14 -2.21 16.06
CA GLU A 12 17.72 -1.82 16.06
C GLU A 12 17.58 -0.77 14.98
N THR A 13 17.08 -1.21 13.82
CA THR A 13 16.64 -0.34 12.74
C THR A 13 15.70 0.71 13.34
N ARG A 14 16.20 1.94 13.47
CA ARG A 14 15.40 3.13 13.80
C ARG A 14 14.21 3.13 12.84
N ARG A 15 13.01 2.76 13.30
CA ARG A 15 11.78 3.25 12.64
C ARG A 15 11.95 4.76 12.64
N ALA A 16 12.09 5.37 11.46
CA ALA A 16 12.08 6.82 11.37
C ALA A 16 10.79 7.28 12.08
N GLN A 17 10.94 8.13 13.10
CA GLN A 17 9.78 8.71 13.75
C GLN A 17 9.10 9.60 12.72
N ILE A 18 7.95 9.15 12.23
CA ILE A 18 7.14 9.89 11.27
C ILE A 18 6.71 11.18 11.98
N PRO A 19 6.92 12.37 11.38
CA PRO A 19 6.58 13.64 12.00
C PRO A 19 5.13 13.68 12.51
N GLU A 20 4.90 14.33 13.64
CA GLU A 20 3.57 14.42 14.26
C GLU A 20 2.54 15.12 13.36
N ASN A 21 2.99 16.05 12.52
CA ASN A 21 2.15 16.79 11.58
C ASN A 21 1.82 16.04 10.29
N TYR A 22 2.30 14.81 10.10
CA TYR A 22 1.90 13.98 8.97
C TYR A 22 0.60 13.23 9.30
N PRO A 23 -0.43 13.33 8.43
CA PRO A 23 -1.67 12.59 8.61
C PRO A 23 -1.40 11.09 8.54
N ARG A 24 -2.23 10.32 9.23
CA ARG A 24 -2.07 8.88 9.36
C ARG A 24 -3.01 8.12 8.45
N GLU A 25 -2.82 6.80 8.34
CA GLU A 25 -3.77 5.90 7.65
C GLU A 25 -5.21 6.12 8.15
N ALA A 26 -5.38 6.41 9.44
CA ALA A 26 -6.69 6.70 10.05
C ALA A 26 -7.31 8.03 9.57
N ASP A 27 -6.48 9.00 9.18
CA ASP A 27 -6.91 10.33 8.72
C ASP A 27 -7.09 10.39 7.20
N LEU A 28 -6.60 9.37 6.49
CA LEU A 28 -6.56 9.29 5.03
C LEU A 28 -7.34 8.08 4.53
N PRO A 29 -8.68 8.09 4.58
CA PRO A 29 -9.47 7.03 3.95
C PRO A 29 -9.25 7.03 2.44
N SER A 30 -9.39 5.86 1.81
CA SER A 30 -9.35 5.78 0.35
C SER A 30 -10.51 6.52 -0.28
N GLU A 31 -10.24 7.16 -1.42
CA GLU A 31 -11.22 7.70 -2.32
C GLU A 31 -11.80 6.57 -3.17
N TYR A 32 -13.06 6.22 -2.92
CA TYR A 32 -13.73 5.14 -3.62
C TYR A 32 -14.10 5.56 -5.05
N HIS A 33 -13.64 4.78 -6.03
CA HIS A 33 -14.12 4.86 -7.40
C HIS A 33 -14.88 3.57 -7.75
N PRO A 34 -16.14 3.64 -8.23
CA PRO A 34 -16.85 2.43 -8.62
C PRO A 34 -16.16 1.76 -9.81
N MET A 35 -16.04 0.44 -9.77
CA MET A 35 -15.67 -0.35 -10.95
C MET A 35 -16.69 -0.09 -12.06
N GLU A 36 -16.24 -0.01 -13.30
CA GLU A 36 -17.09 0.39 -14.42
C GLU A 36 -18.27 -0.57 -14.65
N ASN A 37 -18.03 -1.88 -14.51
CA ASN A 37 -19.04 -2.91 -14.72
C ASN A 37 -18.68 -4.23 -14.01
N SER A 38 -19.57 -5.23 -14.06
CA SER A 38 -19.36 -6.51 -13.38
C SER A 38 -18.17 -7.30 -13.90
N LEU A 39 -17.86 -7.24 -15.21
CA LEU A 39 -16.70 -7.92 -15.78
C LEU A 39 -15.40 -7.30 -15.24
N HIS A 40 -15.35 -5.97 -15.12
CA HIS A 40 -14.20 -5.28 -14.52
C HIS A 40 -14.00 -5.75 -13.06
N ALA A 41 -15.07 -5.77 -12.25
CA ALA A 41 -14.99 -6.27 -10.88
C ALA A 41 -14.56 -7.75 -10.80
N ASP A 42 -15.05 -8.62 -11.69
CA ASP A 42 -14.69 -10.03 -11.73
C ASP A 42 -13.22 -10.25 -12.08
N GLN A 43 -12.64 -9.42 -12.95
CA GLN A 43 -11.22 -9.49 -13.32
C GLN A 43 -10.31 -9.16 -12.13
N VAL A 44 -10.59 -8.07 -11.39
CA VAL A 44 -9.86 -7.73 -10.15
C VAL A 44 -10.01 -8.87 -9.13
N ARG A 45 -11.22 -9.36 -8.92
CA ARG A 45 -11.50 -10.46 -7.99
C ARG A 45 -10.75 -11.74 -8.35
N LEU A 46 -10.62 -12.05 -9.64
CA LEU A 46 -9.86 -13.20 -10.12
C LEU A 46 -8.37 -13.07 -9.78
N LEU A 47 -7.76 -11.89 -10.01
CA LEU A 47 -6.37 -11.62 -9.64
C LEU A 47 -6.12 -11.81 -8.15
N ILE A 48 -6.97 -11.22 -7.31
CA ILE A 48 -6.89 -11.35 -5.85
C ILE A 48 -6.97 -12.83 -5.45
N THR A 49 -7.96 -13.55 -5.98
CA THR A 49 -8.20 -14.95 -5.63
C THR A 49 -7.02 -15.86 -6.00
N ILE A 50 -6.45 -15.68 -7.20
CA ILE A 50 -5.30 -16.46 -7.65
C ILE A 50 -4.08 -16.24 -6.74
N LEU A 51 -3.79 -14.98 -6.39
CA LEU A 51 -2.63 -14.66 -5.57
C LEU A 51 -2.81 -15.09 -4.12
N GLN A 52 -4.00 -14.88 -3.54
CA GLN A 52 -4.31 -15.38 -2.20
C GLN A 52 -4.19 -16.91 -2.12
N TYR A 53 -4.66 -17.63 -3.15
CA TYR A 53 -4.50 -19.08 -3.23
C TYR A 53 -3.02 -19.50 -3.33
N TYR A 54 -2.27 -18.86 -4.23
CA TYR A 54 -0.84 -19.15 -4.42
C TYR A 54 0.00 -18.82 -3.18
N TRP A 55 -0.38 -17.78 -2.41
CA TRP A 55 0.30 -17.34 -1.19
C TRP A 55 -0.44 -17.67 0.11
N GLN A 56 -1.30 -18.68 0.11
CA GLN A 56 -2.11 -19.05 1.30
C GLN A 56 -1.29 -19.38 2.56
N GLY A 57 -0.03 -19.80 2.40
CA GLY A 57 0.91 -20.06 3.50
C GLY A 57 1.73 -18.85 3.96
N ARG A 58 1.49 -17.66 3.41
CA ARG A 58 2.29 -16.44 3.64
C ARG A 58 1.48 -15.36 4.35
N GLN A 59 2.16 -14.55 5.14
CA GLN A 59 1.60 -13.39 5.86
C GLN A 59 2.42 -12.11 5.64
N ASP A 60 3.46 -12.20 4.81
CA ASP A 60 4.43 -11.17 4.49
C ASP A 60 4.11 -10.48 3.16
N TYR A 61 2.83 -10.22 2.89
CA TYR A 61 2.37 -9.46 1.73
C TYR A 61 1.07 -8.72 2.02
N PHE A 62 0.74 -7.75 1.19
CA PHE A 62 -0.54 -7.06 1.14
C PHE A 62 -0.99 -6.98 -0.32
N ILE A 63 -2.28 -7.20 -0.55
CA ILE A 63 -2.94 -6.97 -1.83
C ILE A 63 -3.94 -5.86 -1.58
N GLY A 64 -3.86 -4.80 -2.37
CA GLY A 64 -4.87 -3.74 -2.36
C GLY A 64 -5.63 -3.73 -3.68
N ASP A 65 -6.93 -3.49 -3.59
CA ASP A 65 -7.84 -3.30 -4.71
C ASP A 65 -8.60 -2.00 -4.51
N ASN A 66 -8.53 -1.10 -5.50
CA ASN A 66 -9.23 0.19 -5.44
C ASN A 66 -8.96 0.99 -4.14
N LEU A 67 -7.77 0.79 -3.55
CA LEU A 67 -7.29 1.49 -2.35
C LEU A 67 -6.37 2.63 -2.78
N THR A 68 -6.60 3.82 -2.25
CA THR A 68 -5.79 4.99 -2.55
C THR A 68 -4.37 4.83 -2.01
N ILE A 69 -3.39 5.24 -2.83
CA ILE A 69 -1.98 5.27 -2.46
C ILE A 69 -1.53 6.72 -2.27
N PHE A 70 -1.10 7.06 -1.06
CA PHE A 70 -0.63 8.38 -0.70
C PHE A 70 0.90 8.44 -0.71
N TYR A 71 1.48 9.08 -1.74
CA TYR A 71 2.93 9.19 -1.90
C TYR A 71 3.54 10.43 -1.22
N SER A 72 2.78 11.53 -1.11
CA SER A 72 3.30 12.79 -0.55
C SER A 72 2.21 13.64 0.11
N LEU A 73 2.64 14.53 1.02
CA LEU A 73 1.75 15.54 1.62
C LEU A 73 1.20 16.54 0.60
N GLU A 74 1.94 16.85 -0.46
CA GLU A 74 1.47 17.79 -1.46
C GLU A 74 0.26 17.23 -2.20
N GLN A 75 0.34 15.94 -2.57
CA GLN A 75 -0.78 15.24 -3.18
C GLN A 75 -2.01 15.27 -2.27
N THR A 76 -1.84 15.09 -0.94
CA THR A 76 -2.96 15.11 0.05
C THR A 76 -3.72 16.42 0.07
N LYS A 77 -3.08 17.52 -0.33
CA LYS A 77 -3.72 18.84 -0.34
C LYS A 77 -4.45 19.15 -1.64
N LYS A 78 -4.09 18.45 -2.72
CA LYS A 78 -4.63 18.68 -4.06
C LYS A 78 -5.83 17.79 -4.38
N ASN A 79 -6.10 16.75 -3.59
CA ASN A 79 -7.11 15.72 -3.86
C ASN A 79 -6.97 15.11 -5.27
N GLU A 80 -5.72 14.98 -5.73
CA GLU A 80 -5.39 14.37 -7.01
C GLU A 80 -4.99 12.91 -6.76
N PHE A 81 -5.98 12.11 -6.38
CA PHE A 81 -5.82 10.71 -6.07
C PHE A 81 -6.74 9.85 -6.90
N ARG A 82 -6.21 8.72 -7.32
CA ARG A 82 -7.00 7.53 -7.66
C ARG A 82 -6.27 6.33 -7.12
N GLY A 83 -7.01 5.42 -6.50
CA GLY A 83 -6.48 4.10 -6.19
C GLY A 83 -6.34 3.32 -7.49
N PRO A 84 -5.23 2.59 -7.70
CA PRO A 84 -5.17 1.64 -8.79
C PRO A 84 -6.23 0.55 -8.62
N ASP A 85 -6.66 -0.06 -9.71
CA ASP A 85 -7.59 -1.20 -9.66
C ASP A 85 -7.00 -2.33 -8.80
N PHE A 86 -5.69 -2.54 -8.88
CA PHE A 86 -4.99 -3.58 -8.15
C PHE A 86 -3.51 -3.23 -7.88
N PHE A 87 -3.00 -3.59 -6.69
CA PHE A 87 -1.57 -3.56 -6.40
C PHE A 87 -1.12 -4.60 -5.36
N VAL A 88 0.17 -4.92 -5.37
CA VAL A 88 0.81 -5.84 -4.42
C VAL A 88 1.99 -5.17 -3.72
N VAL A 89 2.07 -5.38 -2.42
CA VAL A 89 3.24 -5.06 -1.60
C VAL A 89 3.74 -6.33 -0.90
N LYS A 90 5.02 -6.65 -1.03
CA LYS A 90 5.66 -7.81 -0.37
C LYS A 90 6.38 -7.38 0.90
N ASN A 91 6.82 -8.34 1.72
CA ASN A 91 7.54 -8.14 2.98
C ASN A 91 6.90 -7.06 3.89
N THR A 92 5.57 -7.06 3.97
CA THR A 92 4.75 -6.23 4.87
C THR A 92 3.70 -7.11 5.54
N SER A 93 3.11 -6.66 6.64
CA SER A 93 2.05 -7.43 7.29
C SER A 93 0.78 -7.50 6.45
N ASN A 94 0.22 -8.69 6.34
CA ASN A 94 -1.10 -8.92 5.73
C ASN A 94 -2.22 -8.55 6.71
N ARG A 95 -2.49 -7.25 6.85
CA ARG A 95 -3.57 -6.70 7.67
C ARG A 95 -4.48 -5.81 6.81
N PRO A 96 -5.75 -5.62 7.21
CA PRO A 96 -6.61 -4.61 6.62
C PRO A 96 -5.99 -3.21 6.70
N ARG A 97 -6.28 -2.40 5.68
CA ARG A 97 -5.86 -1.00 5.57
C ARG A 97 -6.98 -0.15 5.01
N ASN A 98 -7.10 1.09 5.47
CA ASN A 98 -8.02 2.09 4.90
C ASN A 98 -7.45 2.73 3.63
N SER A 99 -6.13 2.76 3.50
CA SER A 99 -5.36 3.28 2.37
C SER A 99 -3.90 2.81 2.48
N TRP A 100 -3.09 3.05 1.44
CA TRP A 100 -1.65 2.81 1.49
C TRP A 100 -0.89 4.12 1.68
N VAL A 101 -0.36 4.35 2.88
CA VAL A 101 0.34 5.60 3.24
C VAL A 101 1.86 5.40 3.21
N TYR A 102 2.54 5.98 2.23
CA TYR A 102 3.96 5.72 1.98
C TYR A 102 4.86 6.03 3.19
N TRP A 103 4.63 7.14 3.88
CA TRP A 103 5.47 7.50 5.03
C TRP A 103 5.22 6.64 6.27
N GLU A 104 4.10 5.91 6.33
CA GLU A 104 3.84 4.91 7.38
C GLU A 104 4.43 3.55 7.04
N GLU A 105 4.19 3.10 5.82
CA GLU A 105 4.60 1.78 5.36
C GLU A 105 6.08 1.75 4.91
N ASN A 106 6.65 2.93 4.61
CA ASN A 106 7.99 3.15 4.07
C ASN A 106 8.30 2.24 2.87
N LYS A 107 7.31 2.06 2.00
CA LYS A 107 7.36 1.08 0.92
C LYS A 107 6.41 1.41 -0.21
N PHE A 108 6.88 1.18 -1.44
CA PHE A 108 6.09 1.25 -2.66
C PHE A 108 5.55 -0.14 -3.02
N PRO A 109 4.41 -0.23 -3.70
CA PRO A 109 4.00 -1.46 -4.35
C PRO A 109 5.06 -1.99 -5.31
N GLU A 110 5.28 -3.30 -5.30
CA GLU A 110 6.13 -3.95 -6.30
C GLU A 110 5.41 -4.17 -7.63
N VAL A 111 4.08 -4.22 -7.61
CA VAL A 111 3.24 -4.38 -8.80
C VAL A 111 2.00 -3.50 -8.65
N ILE A 112 1.65 -2.79 -9.71
CA ILE A 112 0.38 -2.09 -9.91
C ILE A 112 -0.20 -2.59 -11.24
N ILE A 113 -1.50 -2.85 -11.29
CA ILE A 113 -2.23 -3.26 -12.48
C ILE A 113 -3.48 -2.38 -12.58
N GLU A 114 -3.67 -1.77 -13.74
CA GLU A 114 -4.92 -1.11 -14.15
C GLU A 114 -5.61 -1.97 -15.21
N LEU A 115 -6.92 -2.12 -15.09
CA LEU A 115 -7.74 -2.88 -16.02
C LEU A 115 -8.54 -1.91 -16.88
N LEU A 116 -8.06 -1.72 -18.11
CA LEU A 116 -8.62 -0.76 -19.04
C LEU A 116 -10.11 -0.96 -19.26
N SER A 117 -10.86 0.11 -19.06
CA SER A 117 -12.30 0.19 -19.28
C SER A 117 -12.63 1.41 -20.15
N PRO A 118 -13.68 1.40 -21.01
CA PRO A 118 -14.04 2.56 -21.84
C PRO A 118 -14.10 3.90 -21.08
N GLY A 119 -14.56 3.90 -19.83
CA GLY A 119 -14.65 5.08 -18.98
C GLY A 119 -13.34 5.55 -18.35
N THR A 120 -12.32 4.69 -18.23
CA THR A 120 -11.07 4.99 -17.50
C THR A 120 -9.80 4.91 -18.36
N ALA A 121 -9.86 4.29 -19.54
CA ALA A 121 -8.70 3.99 -20.40
C ALA A 121 -7.86 5.19 -20.89
N THR A 122 -8.33 6.43 -20.73
CA THR A 122 -7.53 7.63 -21.07
C THR A 122 -6.68 8.13 -19.90
N GLN A 123 -6.91 7.58 -18.71
CA GLN A 123 -6.32 8.01 -17.44
C GLN A 123 -5.55 6.87 -16.75
N ASP A 124 -5.76 5.63 -17.20
CA ASP A 124 -5.04 4.40 -16.82
C ASP A 124 -3.78 4.19 -17.69
#